data_AF-A0AAP8GST8-F1
#
_entry.id   AF-A0AAP8GST8-F1
#
_cell.length_a   1.000
_cell.length_b   1.000
_cell.length_c   1.000
_cell.angle_alpha   90.00
_cell.angle_beta   90.00
_cell.angle_gamma   90.00
#
_symmetry.space_group_name_H-M   'P 1'
#
loop_
_entity.id
_entity.type
_entity.pdbx_description
1 polymer ?
#
loop_
_entity_poly.entity_id
_entity_poly.type
_entity_poly.pdbx_seq_one_letter_code
_entity_poly.pdbx_strand_id
1 'polypeptide(L)'
;MKVFNKQVIRFIIVGCTNTLNYYIFYLLLSQLIGLNYLSAHIIATVIGIIGSFFLNTYFTYKTKPTLKKFLQFPLTYAVNIAVTTIGIYILVDLVGLNEIISPFLASLTAIPFTYLLSKKILVTKIERIV
;
A
#
# COMPACT_ATOMS: atom_id res chain seq x y z
N MET A 1 15.42 -20.04 -7.01
CA MET A 1 14.26 -19.79 -6.12
C MET A 1 14.38 -18.58 -5.16
N LYS A 2 15.44 -17.74 -5.21
CA LYS A 2 15.70 -16.67 -4.21
C LYS A 2 15.06 -15.29 -4.49
N VAL A 3 14.48 -15.05 -5.67
CA VAL A 3 14.05 -13.69 -6.10
C VAL A 3 12.69 -13.29 -5.49
N PHE A 4 11.80 -14.26 -5.25
CA PHE A 4 10.44 -13.98 -4.77
C PHE A 4 10.44 -13.44 -3.33
N ASN A 5 11.28 -14.00 -2.45
CA ASN A 5 11.36 -13.60 -1.04
C ASN A 5 11.92 -12.18 -0.86
N LYS A 6 12.93 -11.79 -1.66
CA LYS A 6 13.51 -10.44 -1.56
C LYS A 6 12.54 -9.34 -2.00
N GLN A 7 11.68 -9.59 -2.99
CA GLN A 7 10.68 -8.62 -3.45
C GLN A 7 9.59 -8.40 -2.41
N VAL A 8 9.12 -9.48 -1.76
CA VAL A 8 8.13 -9.39 -0.66
C VAL A 8 8.70 -8.61 0.53
N ILE A 9 9.94 -8.91 0.95
CA ILE A 9 10.59 -8.18 2.05
C ILE A 9 10.72 -6.68 1.72
N ARG A 10 11.17 -6.33 0.51
CA ARG A 10 11.26 -4.93 0.09
C ARG A 10 9.89 -4.26 0.04
N PHE A 11 8.86 -4.96 -0.43
CA PHE A 11 7.49 -4.46 -0.43
C PHE A 11 7.01 -4.15 0.99
N ILE A 12 7.26 -5.05 1.96
CA ILE A 12 6.93 -4.82 3.37
C ILE A 12 7.69 -3.61 3.92
N ILE A 13 9.01 -3.51 3.65
CA ILE A 13 9.83 -2.36 4.08
C ILE A 13 9.27 -1.06 3.50
N VAL A 14 8.97 -1.02 2.21
CA VAL A 14 8.38 0.16 1.57
C VAL A 14 7.01 0.48 2.16
N GLY A 15 6.19 -0.53 2.46
CA GLY A 15 4.93 -0.36 3.18
C GLY A 15 5.11 0.31 4.53
N CYS A 16 6.04 -0.18 5.37
CA CYS A 16 6.36 0.41 6.67
C CYS A 16 6.88 1.84 6.55
N THR A 17 7.82 2.09 5.62
CA THR A 17 8.34 3.43 5.35
C THR A 17 7.23 4.36 4.89
N ASN A 18 6.31 3.88 4.05
CA ASN A 18 5.20 4.68 3.57
C ASN A 18 4.23 5.05 4.69
N THR A 19 3.89 4.10 5.57
CA THR A 19 3.02 4.36 6.73
C THR A 19 3.65 5.37 7.68
N LEU A 20 4.96 5.24 7.95
CA LEU A 20 5.70 6.23 8.74
C LEU A 20 5.67 7.60 8.08
N ASN A 21 5.92 7.67 6.78
CA ASN A 21 5.92 8.92 6.02
C ASN A 21 4.53 9.58 6.05
N TYR A 22 3.46 8.79 5.82
CA TYR A 22 2.08 9.24 5.96
C TYR A 22 1.82 9.82 7.35
N TYR A 23 2.24 9.13 8.41
CA TYR A 23 1.98 9.58 9.79
C TYR A 23 2.74 10.87 10.11
N ILE A 24 4.00 10.98 9.68
CA ILE A 24 4.81 12.20 9.82
C ILE A 24 4.14 13.37 9.09
N PHE A 25 3.79 13.20 7.82
CA PHE A 25 3.12 14.26 7.05
C PHE A 25 1.75 14.61 7.63
N TYR A 26 0.96 13.62 8.05
CA TYR A 26 -0.32 13.85 8.70
C TYR A 26 -0.17 14.70 9.96
N LEU A 27 0.77 14.36 10.86
CA LEU A 27 1.04 15.15 12.06
C LEU A 27 1.58 16.54 11.75
N LEU A 28 2.52 16.66 10.80
CA LEU A 28 3.05 17.96 10.40
C LEU A 28 1.95 18.88 9.84
N LEU A 29 1.11 18.37 8.94
CA LEU A 29 0.03 19.15 8.33
C LEU A 29 -1.09 19.47 9.33
N SER A 30 -1.48 18.52 10.16
CA SER A 30 -2.56 18.72 11.13
C SER A 30 -2.14 19.60 12.31
N GLN A 31 -0.92 19.43 12.82
CA GLN A 31 -0.46 20.11 14.04
C GLN A 31 0.35 21.38 13.79
N LEU A 32 1.22 21.45 12.77
CA LEU A 32 2.00 22.68 12.50
C LEU A 32 1.25 23.67 11.62
N ILE A 33 0.51 23.19 10.62
CA ILE A 33 -0.14 24.06 9.63
C ILE A 33 -1.58 24.41 10.06
N GLY A 34 -2.13 23.70 11.06
CA GLY A 34 -3.50 23.91 11.54
C GLY A 34 -4.57 23.57 10.50
N LEU A 35 -4.22 22.75 9.50
CA LEU A 35 -5.17 22.28 8.50
C LEU A 35 -6.21 21.37 9.16
N ASN A 36 -7.43 21.43 8.65
CA ASN A 36 -8.48 20.49 9.03
C ASN A 36 -7.96 19.04 8.87
N TYR A 37 -8.23 18.19 9.86
CA TYR A 37 -7.78 16.80 9.90
C TYR A 37 -8.09 16.04 8.60
N LEU A 38 -9.23 16.36 7.95
CA LEU A 38 -9.63 15.73 6.70
C LEU A 38 -8.71 16.15 5.54
N SER A 39 -8.37 17.43 5.44
CA SER A 39 -7.46 17.95 4.43
C SER A 39 -6.04 17.40 4.63
N ALA A 40 -5.57 17.37 5.89
CA ALA A 40 -4.28 16.77 6.23
C ALA A 40 -4.22 15.28 5.86
N HIS A 41 -5.30 14.54 6.13
CA HIS A 41 -5.43 13.13 5.76
C HIS A 41 -5.35 12.91 4.25
N ILE A 42 -6.09 13.70 3.46
CA ILE A 42 -6.10 13.58 1.99
C ILE A 42 -4.71 13.88 1.43
N ILE A 43 -4.08 14.98 1.85
CA ILE A 43 -2.76 15.38 1.34
C ILE A 43 -1.69 14.36 1.74
N ALA A 44 -1.67 13.92 3.01
CA ALA A 44 -0.73 12.90 3.47
C ALA A 44 -0.93 11.57 2.73
N THR A 45 -2.17 11.19 2.44
CA THR A 45 -2.49 9.99 1.65
C THR A 45 -1.95 10.11 0.23
N VAL A 46 -2.15 11.26 -0.44
CA VAL A 46 -1.63 11.48 -1.80
C VAL A 46 -0.10 11.45 -1.83
N ILE A 47 0.57 12.12 -0.89
CA ILE A 47 2.03 12.08 -0.76
C ILE A 47 2.51 10.65 -0.50
N GLY A 48 1.81 9.89 0.34
CA GLY A 48 2.08 8.49 0.58
C GLY A 48 1.95 7.64 -0.70
N ILE A 49 0.85 7.78 -1.45
CA ILE A 49 0.66 7.05 -2.71
C ILE A 49 1.81 7.34 -3.69
N ILE A 50 2.20 8.61 -3.83
CA ILE A 50 3.30 9.03 -4.70
C ILE A 50 4.64 8.44 -4.21
N GLY A 51 4.95 8.58 -2.92
CA GLY A 51 6.17 8.05 -2.31
C GLY A 51 6.27 6.53 -2.43
N SER A 52 5.18 5.82 -2.12
CA SER A 52 5.06 4.37 -2.24
C SER A 52 5.22 3.92 -3.69
N PHE A 53 4.68 4.65 -4.67
CA PHE A 53 4.89 4.36 -6.09
C PHE A 53 6.37 4.45 -6.47
N PHE A 54 7.04 5.54 -6.10
CA PHE A 54 8.46 5.73 -6.43
C PHE A 54 9.35 4.71 -5.73
N LEU A 55 9.13 4.48 -4.43
CA LEU A 55 9.86 3.47 -3.66
C LEU A 55 9.64 2.07 -4.24
N ASN A 56 8.41 1.68 -4.55
CA ASN A 56 8.17 0.36 -5.15
C ASN A 56 8.78 0.25 -6.55
N THR A 57 8.70 1.30 -7.36
CA THR A 57 9.23 1.30 -8.73
C THR A 57 10.76 1.23 -8.76
N TYR A 58 11.46 2.05 -7.97
CA TYR A 58 12.92 2.11 -7.97
C TYR A 58 13.57 1.07 -7.05
N PHE A 59 13.03 0.84 -5.85
CA PHE A 59 13.66 -0.01 -4.84
C PHE A 59 13.18 -1.46 -4.88
N THR A 60 11.85 -1.68 -4.92
CA THR A 60 11.27 -3.03 -4.91
C THR A 60 11.43 -3.73 -6.25
N TYR A 61 10.98 -3.09 -7.34
CA TYR A 61 10.88 -3.72 -8.66
C TYR A 61 11.96 -3.31 -9.66
N LYS A 62 12.66 -2.18 -9.43
CA LYS A 62 13.70 -1.64 -10.33
C LYS A 62 13.22 -1.51 -11.80
N THR A 63 12.02 -0.97 -12.00
CA THR A 63 11.40 -0.83 -13.34
C THR A 63 11.31 0.64 -13.74
N LYS A 64 11.06 0.95 -15.02
CA LYS A 64 10.89 2.35 -15.45
C LYS A 64 9.54 2.89 -14.96
N PRO A 65 9.50 4.05 -14.28
CA PRO A 65 8.24 4.72 -13.96
C PRO A 65 7.59 5.17 -15.26
N THR A 66 6.31 4.86 -15.42
CA THR A 66 5.50 5.33 -16.54
C THR A 66 4.20 5.91 -16.00
N LEU A 67 3.66 6.92 -16.69
CA LEU A 67 2.43 7.59 -16.25
C LEU A 67 1.25 6.60 -16.10
N LYS A 68 1.20 5.57 -16.96
CA LYS A 68 0.22 4.49 -16.86
C LYS A 68 0.33 3.71 -15.55
N LYS A 69 1.55 3.36 -15.12
CA LYS A 69 1.79 2.67 -13.85
C LYS A 69 1.46 3.57 -12.66
N PHE A 70 1.76 4.86 -12.76
CA PHE A 70 1.44 5.85 -11.72
C PHE A 70 -0.07 5.99 -11.51
N LEU A 71 -0.85 6.15 -12.59
CA LEU A 71 -2.31 6.24 -12.51
C LEU A 71 -2.98 4.93 -12.08
N GLN A 72 -2.35 3.78 -12.31
CA GLN A 72 -2.84 2.49 -11.84
C GLN A 72 -2.47 2.18 -10.39
N PHE A 73 -1.43 2.80 -9.84
CA PHE A 73 -0.96 2.49 -8.49
C PHE A 73 -2.01 2.76 -7.37
N PRO A 74 -2.83 3.83 -7.42
CA PRO A 74 -3.95 4.01 -6.49
C PRO A 74 -4.92 2.82 -6.42
N LEU A 75 -5.03 2.03 -7.49
CA LEU A 75 -5.86 0.82 -7.50
C LEU A 75 -5.40 -0.20 -6.45
N THR A 76 -4.11 -0.21 -6.09
CA THR A 76 -3.58 -1.08 -5.04
C THR A 76 -4.15 -0.72 -3.66
N TYR A 77 -4.39 0.56 -3.40
CA TYR A 77 -5.08 1.01 -2.18
C TYR A 77 -6.56 0.66 -2.20
N ALA A 78 -7.23 0.84 -3.35
CA ALA A 78 -8.63 0.43 -3.49
C ALA A 78 -8.82 -1.07 -3.22
N VAL A 79 -7.92 -1.91 -3.75
CA VAL A 79 -7.94 -3.36 -3.46
C VAL A 79 -7.56 -3.67 -2.02
N ASN A 80 -6.62 -2.93 -1.43
CA ASN A 80 -6.30 -3.08 -0.01
C ASN A 80 -7.53 -2.84 0.87
N ILE A 81 -8.26 -1.75 0.62
CA ILE A 81 -9.48 -1.40 1.34
C ILE A 81 -10.54 -2.48 1.11
N ALA A 82 -10.81 -2.83 -0.15
CA ALA A 82 -11.83 -3.84 -0.47
C ALA A 82 -11.55 -5.19 0.20
N VAL A 83 -10.32 -5.71 0.10
CA VAL A 83 -9.94 -6.99 0.72
C VAL A 83 -10.00 -6.90 2.24
N THR A 84 -9.55 -5.78 2.83
CA THR A 84 -9.61 -5.60 4.29
C THR A 84 -11.04 -5.51 4.78
N THR A 85 -11.92 -4.76 4.10
CA THR A 85 -13.34 -4.65 4.43
C THR A 85 -14.07 -5.98 4.32
N ILE A 86 -13.88 -6.71 3.21
CA ILE A 86 -14.46 -8.05 3.03
C ILE A 86 -13.92 -9.01 4.09
N GLY A 87 -12.62 -8.95 4.36
CA GLY A 87 -11.98 -9.75 5.40
C GLY A 87 -12.59 -9.49 6.78
N ILE A 88 -12.75 -8.22 7.18
CA ILE A 88 -13.39 -7.84 8.45
C ILE A 88 -14.82 -8.35 8.50
N TYR A 89 -15.62 -8.16 7.45
CA TYR A 89 -17.00 -8.65 7.40
C TYR A 89 -17.07 -10.17 7.60
N ILE A 90 -16.20 -10.93 6.93
CA ILE A 90 -16.14 -12.39 7.11
C ILE A 90 -15.70 -12.75 8.54
N LEU A 91 -14.67 -12.10 9.07
CA LEU A 91 -14.12 -12.40 10.40
C LEU A 91 -15.10 -12.04 11.53
N VAL A 92 -15.76 -10.89 11.45
CA VAL A 92 -16.67 -10.41 12.49
C VAL A 92 -18.05 -11.04 12.33
N ASP A 93 -18.68 -10.91 11.16
CA ASP A 93 -20.08 -11.30 10.97
C ASP A 93 -20.29 -12.80 10.71
N LEU A 94 -19.35 -13.47 10.03
CA LEU A 94 -19.49 -14.92 9.74
C LEU A 94 -18.78 -15.79 10.77
N VAL A 95 -17.60 -15.38 11.24
CA VAL A 95 -16.78 -16.17 12.19
C VAL A 95 -17.02 -15.76 13.65
N GLY A 96 -17.60 -14.58 13.91
CA GLY A 96 -17.86 -14.09 15.28
C GLY A 96 -16.60 -13.63 16.00
N LEU A 97 -15.55 -13.26 15.27
CA LEU A 97 -14.26 -12.88 15.83
C LEU A 97 -14.29 -11.44 16.35
N ASN A 98 -13.43 -11.14 17.34
CA ASN A 98 -13.41 -9.83 17.96
C ASN A 98 -13.07 -8.72 16.94
N GLU A 99 -13.85 -7.63 16.95
CA GLU A 99 -13.71 -6.47 16.08
C GLU A 99 -12.37 -5.72 16.23
N ILE A 100 -11.67 -5.91 17.35
CA ILE A 100 -10.32 -5.35 17.60
C ILE A 100 -9.25 -6.14 16.85
N ILE A 101 -9.38 -7.47 16.78
CA ILE A 101 -8.36 -8.35 16.17
C ILE A 101 -8.62 -8.53 14.67
N SER A 102 -9.88 -8.45 14.25
CA SER A 102 -10.31 -8.70 12.87
C SER A 102 -9.63 -7.79 11.83
N PRO A 103 -9.48 -6.47 12.05
CA PRO A 103 -8.75 -5.61 11.11
C PRO A 103 -7.28 -6.00 10.95
N PHE A 104 -6.64 -6.44 12.03
CA PHE A 104 -5.25 -6.88 11.99
C PHE A 104 -5.09 -8.14 11.13
N LEU A 105 -5.93 -9.15 11.35
CA LEU A 105 -5.94 -10.38 10.55
C LEU A 105 -6.33 -10.10 9.09
N ALA A 106 -7.34 -9.26 8.84
CA ALA A 106 -7.75 -8.87 7.50
C ALA A 106 -6.60 -8.16 6.75
N SER A 107 -5.88 -7.26 7.42
CA SER A 107 -4.73 -6.56 6.82
C SER A 107 -3.61 -7.53 6.40
N LEU A 108 -3.33 -8.56 7.21
CA LEU A 108 -2.37 -9.62 6.88
C LEU A 108 -2.77 -10.37 5.61
N THR A 109 -4.07 -10.66 5.45
CA THR A 109 -4.57 -11.27 4.21
C THR A 109 -4.52 -10.32 3.02
N ALA A 110 -4.64 -9.00 3.21
CA ALA A 110 -4.57 -8.02 2.13
C ALA A 110 -3.15 -7.83 1.54
N ILE A 111 -2.10 -8.12 2.32
CA ILE A 111 -0.70 -8.02 1.88
C ILE A 111 -0.41 -8.84 0.60
N PRO A 112 -0.73 -10.14 0.51
CA PRO A 112 -0.47 -10.91 -0.71
C PRO A 112 -1.26 -10.40 -1.92
N PHE A 113 -2.52 -9.99 -1.77
CA PHE A 113 -3.31 -9.45 -2.88
C PHE A 113 -2.74 -8.13 -3.41
N THR A 114 -2.40 -7.21 -2.51
CA THR A 114 -1.80 -5.92 -2.86
C THR A 114 -0.39 -6.09 -3.43
N TYR A 115 0.40 -7.04 -2.94
CA TYR A 115 1.68 -7.41 -3.53
C TYR A 115 1.53 -7.95 -4.96
N LEU A 116 0.60 -8.88 -5.20
CA LEU A 116 0.38 -9.44 -6.54
C LEU A 116 -0.09 -8.37 -7.52
N LEU A 117 -0.99 -7.48 -7.08
CA LEU A 117 -1.48 -6.39 -7.92
C LEU A 117 -0.41 -5.34 -8.20
N SER A 118 0.31 -4.88 -7.17
CA SER A 118 1.43 -3.94 -7.36
C SER A 118 2.50 -4.54 -8.28
N LYS A 119 2.79 -5.83 -8.14
CA LYS A 119 3.69 -6.56 -9.05
C LYS A 119 3.15 -6.62 -10.47
N LYS A 120 1.85 -6.89 -10.67
CA LYS A 120 1.23 -6.94 -11.99
C LYS A 120 1.22 -5.58 -12.69
N ILE A 121 1.00 -4.51 -11.93
CA ILE A 121 1.01 -3.13 -12.45
C ILE A 121 2.44 -2.70 -12.77
N LEU A 122 3.39 -2.93 -11.85
CA LEU A 122 4.75 -2.41 -11.96
C LEU A 122 5.67 -3.28 -12.82
N VAL A 123 5.46 -4.60 -12.85
CA VAL A 123 6.26 -5.56 -13.63
C VAL A 123 5.48 -5.99 -14.86
N THR A 124 5.57 -5.19 -15.92
CA THR A 124 5.06 -5.58 -17.24
C THR A 124 6.03 -6.56 -17.88
N LYS A 125 5.51 -7.65 -18.48
CA LYS A 125 6.25 -8.81 -19.01
C LYS A 125 7.43 -8.48 -19.95
N ILE A 126 7.46 -7.26 -20.50
CA ILE A 126 8.45 -6.76 -21.47
C ILE A 126 9.78 -6.35 -20.80
N GLU A 127 9.79 -5.97 -19.52
CA GLU A 127 10.99 -5.44 -18.84
C GLU A 127 11.87 -6.52 -18.16
N ARG A 128 11.61 -7.82 -18.37
CA ARG A 128 12.39 -8.93 -17.78
C ARG A 128 13.62 -9.37 -18.60
N ILE A 129 13.93 -8.71 -19.72
CA ILE A 129 14.94 -9.16 -20.69
C ILE A 129 16.14 -8.20 -20.80
N VAL A 130 16.33 -7.25 -19.87
CA VAL A 130 17.58 -6.45 -19.81
C VAL A 130 18.33 -6.71 -18.53
#